data_AF-A0AAD7BL53-F1
#
_entry.id   AF-A0AAD7BL53-F1
#
_cell.length_a   1.000
_cell.length_b   1.000
_cell.length_c   1.000
_cell.angle_alpha   90.00
_cell.angle_beta   90.00
_cell.angle_gamma   90.00
#
_symmetry.space_group_name_H-M   'P 1'
#
loop_
_entity.id
_entity.type
_entity.pdbx_description
1 polymer ?
#
loop_
_entity_poly.entity_id
_entity_poly.type
_entity_poly.pdbx_seq_one_letter_code
_entity_poly.pdbx_strand_id
1 'polypeptide(L)'
;MDPKYDNKNCPPKSQPVKLFLCSGCSSANYCSKECQNASWSSHKQDCNLNPPPSLSGIRLHIAEPRSDDEDLNHGENESSGHKIVNVNIEHTEADKTVEVGSVKIQVIDLSIVRRFGFFDCLDEYSHELGKLALHFDDYGLLRPNSGCWRPADFYDEDYLIYLQELILEPAWRGKGLGTWLLPNLFHLKQLNGANFIFTWPTVLSHLEPPSINGLFGVPTPAEQAAWLTKRDRIIKFYQKAR
;
A
#
# COMPACT_ATOMS: atom_id res chain seq x y z
N MET A 1 3.53 -41.08 -1.70
CA MET A 1 4.33 -40.33 -2.67
C MET A 1 3.68 -38.97 -2.81
N ASP A 2 4.39 -37.88 -2.51
CA ASP A 2 3.83 -36.53 -2.61
C ASP A 2 3.52 -36.22 -4.10
N PRO A 3 2.26 -35.91 -4.48
CA PRO A 3 1.88 -35.70 -5.88
C PRO A 3 2.49 -34.44 -6.52
N LYS A 4 3.21 -33.62 -5.75
CA LYS A 4 3.72 -32.30 -6.16
C LYS A 4 4.94 -32.33 -7.10
N TYR A 5 5.48 -33.50 -7.44
CA TYR A 5 6.77 -33.60 -8.15
C TYR A 5 6.71 -34.22 -9.56
N ASP A 6 5.52 -34.39 -10.14
CA ASP A 6 5.37 -35.01 -11.46
C ASP A 6 5.26 -33.97 -12.60
N ASN A 7 6.08 -32.91 -12.52
CA ASN A 7 6.21 -32.00 -13.66
C ASN A 7 7.04 -32.70 -14.73
N LYS A 8 6.41 -33.03 -15.86
CA LYS A 8 7.04 -33.65 -17.05
C LYS A 8 8.29 -32.91 -17.56
N ASN A 9 8.48 -31.66 -17.18
CA ASN A 9 9.63 -30.84 -17.55
C ASN A 9 10.82 -30.97 -16.57
N CYS A 10 10.67 -31.67 -15.45
CA CYS A 10 11.76 -31.91 -14.52
C CYS A 10 12.73 -32.99 -15.05
N PRO A 11 14.05 -32.79 -14.90
CA PRO A 11 15.03 -33.83 -15.23
C PRO A 11 14.78 -35.10 -14.39
N PRO A 12 15.14 -36.28 -14.91
CA PRO A 12 15.06 -37.52 -14.15
C PRO A 12 15.92 -37.44 -12.88
N LYS A 13 15.43 -38.03 -11.78
CA LYS A 13 16.04 -37.95 -10.43
C LYS A 13 17.50 -38.43 -10.34
N SER A 14 18.01 -39.11 -11.37
CA SER A 14 19.37 -39.64 -11.43
C SER A 14 20.43 -38.62 -11.88
N GLN A 15 20.05 -37.43 -12.33
CA GLN A 15 21.01 -36.42 -12.81
C GLN A 15 21.19 -35.28 -11.79
N PRO A 16 22.43 -34.81 -11.58
CA PRO A 16 22.66 -33.59 -10.82
C PRO A 16 22.07 -32.40 -11.59
N VAL A 17 21.14 -31.68 -10.96
CA VAL A 17 20.44 -30.56 -11.58
C VAL A 17 20.93 -29.25 -10.96
N LYS A 18 21.36 -28.31 -11.82
CA LYS A 18 21.61 -26.93 -11.41
C LYS A 18 20.27 -26.23 -11.19
N LEU A 19 20.08 -25.66 -9.99
CA LEU A 19 18.91 -24.87 -9.67
C LEU A 19 19.15 -23.39 -10.00
N PHE A 20 18.10 -22.73 -10.47
CA PHE A 20 18.05 -21.29 -10.75
C PHE A 20 17.02 -20.65 -9.84
N LEU A 21 17.36 -19.48 -9.30
CA LEU A 21 16.42 -18.67 -8.55
C LEU A 21 15.50 -17.91 -9.50
N CYS A 22 14.25 -17.69 -9.08
CA CYS A 22 13.35 -16.77 -9.76
C CYS A 22 13.99 -15.38 -9.86
N SER A 23 14.07 -14.81 -11.07
CA SER A 23 14.70 -13.50 -11.27
C SER A 23 13.91 -12.33 -10.67
N GLY A 24 12.64 -12.53 -10.31
CA GLY A 24 11.80 -11.53 -9.65
C GLY A 24 12.02 -11.49 -8.14
N CYS A 25 11.72 -12.60 -7.47
CA CYS A 25 11.73 -12.68 -6.01
C CYS A 25 13.02 -13.26 -5.40
N SER A 26 13.84 -13.97 -6.19
CA SER A 26 15.00 -14.72 -5.72
C SER A 26 14.72 -15.72 -4.58
N SER A 27 13.47 -16.12 -4.36
CA SER A 27 13.06 -17.00 -3.25
C SER A 27 12.72 -18.43 -3.68
N ALA A 28 12.18 -18.61 -4.89
CA ALA A 28 11.85 -19.93 -5.43
C ALA A 28 12.97 -20.48 -6.32
N ASN A 29 13.23 -21.79 -6.21
CA ASN A 29 14.23 -22.51 -7.01
C ASN A 29 13.55 -23.35 -8.11
N TYR A 30 14.10 -23.28 -9.31
CA TYR A 30 13.63 -24.03 -10.48
C TYR A 30 14.79 -24.70 -11.20
N CYS A 31 14.58 -25.93 -11.69
CA CYS A 31 15.57 -26.60 -12.53
C CYS A 31 15.62 -26.07 -13.97
N SER A 32 14.54 -25.42 -14.43
CA SER A 32 14.43 -24.89 -15.77
C SER A 32 13.36 -23.79 -15.85
N LYS A 33 13.35 -23.04 -16.96
CA LYS A 33 12.36 -22.00 -17.23
C LYS A 33 10.96 -22.58 -17.43
N GLU A 34 10.86 -23.78 -18.00
CA GLU A 34 9.61 -24.50 -18.19
C GLU A 34 8.98 -24.89 -16.85
N CYS A 35 9.81 -25.25 -15.86
CA CYS A 35 9.32 -25.54 -14.51
C CYS A 35 8.83 -24.28 -13.80
N GLN A 36 9.54 -23.15 -13.97
CA GLN A 36 9.09 -21.85 -13.46
C GLN A 36 7.76 -21.41 -14.10
N ASN A 37 7.61 -21.57 -15.42
CA ASN A 37 6.38 -21.24 -16.13
C ASN A 37 5.21 -22.15 -15.69
N ALA A 38 5.48 -23.43 -15.48
CA ALA A 38 4.48 -24.39 -15.01
C ALA A 38 4.00 -24.07 -13.59
N SER A 39 4.88 -23.59 -12.71
CA SER A 39 4.49 -23.13 -11.36
C SER A 39 4.02 -21.68 -11.33
N TRP A 40 4.04 -20.94 -12.45
CA TRP A 40 3.84 -19.49 -12.45
C TRP A 40 2.45 -19.10 -11.94
N SER A 41 1.40 -19.86 -12.27
CA SER A 41 0.04 -19.58 -11.79
C SER A 41 -0.05 -19.53 -10.26
N SER A 42 0.62 -20.44 -9.55
CA SER A 42 0.70 -20.44 -8.09
C SER A 42 1.79 -19.50 -7.56
N HIS A 43 2.95 -19.44 -8.22
CA HIS A 43 4.10 -18.69 -7.74
C HIS A 43 3.93 -17.18 -7.91
N LYS A 44 3.20 -16.71 -8.93
CA LYS A 44 3.07 -15.29 -9.24
C LYS A 44 2.59 -14.48 -8.04
N GLN A 45 1.71 -15.05 -7.22
CA GLN A 45 1.22 -14.42 -6.00
C GLN A 45 2.39 -14.20 -5.03
N ASP A 46 3.12 -15.26 -4.68
CA ASP A 46 4.27 -15.21 -3.76
C ASP A 46 5.48 -14.44 -4.33
N CYS A 47 5.64 -14.44 -5.65
CA CYS A 47 6.74 -13.79 -6.34
C CYS A 47 6.67 -12.27 -6.17
N ASN A 48 5.47 -11.70 -6.09
CA ASN A 48 5.28 -10.26 -5.90
C ASN A 48 5.46 -9.83 -4.43
N LEU A 49 5.43 -10.78 -3.49
CA LEU A 49 5.55 -10.48 -2.06
C LEU A 49 7.00 -10.35 -1.61
N ASN A 50 7.86 -11.15 -2.24
CA ASN A 50 9.27 -11.10 -1.90
C ASN A 50 9.88 -9.80 -2.45
N PRO A 51 10.65 -9.07 -1.63
CA PRO A 51 11.36 -7.90 -2.10
C PRO A 51 12.34 -8.30 -3.21
N PRO A 52 12.52 -7.46 -4.24
CA PRO A 52 13.59 -7.65 -5.21
C PRO A 52 14.95 -7.68 -4.48
N PRO A 53 16.01 -8.25 -5.08
CA PRO A 53 17.33 -8.33 -4.45
C PRO A 53 17.85 -6.99 -3.90
N SER A 54 17.51 -5.87 -4.54
CA SER A 54 17.87 -4.51 -4.09
C SER A 54 17.16 -4.05 -2.82
N LEU A 55 16.13 -4.77 -2.39
CA LEU A 55 15.30 -4.53 -1.20
C LEU A 55 15.36 -5.74 -0.25
N SER A 56 16.35 -6.63 -0.41
CA SER A 56 16.54 -7.77 0.49
C SER A 56 16.61 -7.28 1.94
N GLY A 57 15.89 -7.94 2.85
CA GLY A 57 15.85 -7.54 4.26
C GLY A 57 14.78 -6.50 4.59
N ILE A 58 14.07 -5.95 3.60
CA ILE A 58 12.90 -5.09 3.85
C ILE A 58 11.73 -5.91 4.40
N ARG A 59 11.07 -5.37 5.42
CA ARG A 59 9.88 -5.94 6.06
C ARG A 59 8.86 -4.85 6.39
N LEU A 60 7.60 -5.24 6.45
CA LEU A 60 6.50 -4.39 6.93
C LEU A 60 6.13 -4.84 8.33
N HIS A 61 6.11 -3.90 9.27
CA HIS A 61 5.75 -4.14 10.66
C HIS A 61 4.59 -3.22 11.03
N ILE A 62 3.54 -3.76 11.64
CA ILE A 62 2.41 -2.94 12.09
C ILE A 62 2.80 -2.34 13.44
N ALA A 63 2.90 -1.02 13.49
CA ALA A 63 3.27 -0.33 14.70
C ALA A 63 2.15 -0.49 15.74
N GLU A 64 2.55 -0.79 16.97
CA GLU A 64 1.64 -0.73 18.11
C GLU A 64 1.23 0.73 18.34
N PRO A 65 -0.01 0.99 18.79
CA PRO A 65 -0.41 2.32 19.22
C PRO A 65 0.57 2.84 20.27
N ARG A 66 1.08 4.05 20.12
CA ARG A 66 1.93 4.65 21.16
C ARG A 66 1.04 5.02 22.34
N SER A 67 1.44 4.68 23.57
CA SER A 67 0.74 5.05 24.81
C SER A 67 0.51 6.55 24.92
N ASP A 68 1.38 7.34 24.32
CA ASP A 68 1.36 8.80 24.44
C ASP A 68 0.30 9.43 23.50
N ASP A 69 -0.31 8.64 22.61
CA ASP A 69 -1.43 9.06 21.75
C ASP A 69 -2.80 8.87 22.47
N GLU A 70 -2.81 8.48 23.75
CA GLU A 70 -4.03 8.28 24.55
C GLU A 70 -4.90 9.55 24.68
N ASP A 71 -4.32 10.75 24.53
CA ASP A 71 -5.06 12.02 24.64
C ASP A 71 -5.90 12.38 23.40
N LEU A 72 -5.68 11.72 22.25
CA LEU A 72 -6.54 11.87 21.06
C LEU A 72 -7.49 10.68 20.87
N ASN A 73 -7.37 9.64 21.68
CA ASN A 73 -8.26 8.50 21.66
C ASN A 73 -9.46 8.79 22.59
N HIS A 74 -10.33 9.72 22.17
CA HIS A 74 -11.60 10.01 22.82
C HIS A 74 -12.54 8.79 22.73
N GLY A 75 -12.27 7.77 23.56
CA GLY A 75 -13.00 6.52 23.62
C GLY A 75 -12.89 5.74 22.33
N GLU A 76 -12.34 4.53 22.38
CA GLU A 76 -12.59 3.51 21.38
C GLU A 76 -14.08 3.15 21.41
N ASN A 77 -14.92 4.06 20.96
CA ASN A 77 -16.27 3.77 20.57
C ASN A 77 -16.09 2.97 19.29
N GLU A 78 -16.13 1.65 19.45
CA GLU A 78 -16.17 0.63 18.39
C GLU A 78 -17.21 0.96 17.28
N SER A 79 -18.05 1.96 17.52
CA SER A 79 -19.03 2.56 16.62
C SER A 79 -18.50 3.55 15.58
N SER A 80 -17.24 3.99 15.58
CA SER A 80 -16.78 4.95 14.55
C SER A 80 -16.66 4.31 13.16
N GLY A 81 -16.46 3.00 13.05
CA GLY A 81 -16.23 2.38 11.74
C GLY A 81 -15.00 2.95 11.02
N HIS A 82 -14.06 3.51 11.78
CA HIS A 82 -12.83 4.08 11.27
C HIS A 82 -11.69 3.72 12.20
N LYS A 83 -10.58 3.27 11.59
CA LYS A 83 -9.38 2.85 12.31
C LYS A 83 -8.15 3.32 11.57
N ILE A 84 -7.19 3.86 12.31
CA ILE A 84 -5.87 4.18 11.79
C ILE A 84 -4.94 2.99 12.02
N VAL A 85 -4.20 2.60 10.98
CA VAL A 85 -3.16 1.57 10.99
C VAL A 85 -1.85 2.22 10.56
N ASN A 86 -0.87 2.20 11.47
CA ASN A 86 0.49 2.65 11.18
C ASN A 86 1.35 1.43 10.84
N VAL A 87 2.11 1.51 9.75
CA VAL A 87 2.99 0.45 9.27
C VAL A 87 4.39 1.00 9.15
N ASN A 88 5.33 0.46 9.92
CA ASN A 88 6.75 0.74 9.80
C ASN A 88 7.34 -0.09 8.66
N ILE A 89 8.25 0.52 7.91
CA ILE A 89 9.04 -0.14 6.89
C ILE A 89 10.44 -0.29 7.48
N GLU A 90 10.87 -1.52 7.68
CA GLU A 90 12.13 -1.84 8.35
C GLU A 90 13.08 -2.52 7.38
N HIS A 91 14.38 -2.25 7.49
CA HIS A 91 15.43 -2.94 6.79
C HIS A 91 16.36 -3.64 7.78
N THR A 92 16.55 -4.95 7.63
CA THR A 92 17.49 -5.72 8.46
C THR A 92 18.76 -6.06 7.67
N GLU A 93 19.91 -5.61 8.17
CA GLU A 93 21.24 -5.94 7.65
C GLU A 93 22.20 -6.25 8.79
N ALA A 94 22.90 -7.39 8.73
CA ALA A 94 23.90 -7.81 9.74
C ALA A 94 23.40 -7.69 11.20
N ASP A 95 22.23 -8.28 11.48
CA ASP A 95 21.54 -8.29 12.78
C ASP A 95 21.10 -6.91 13.31
N LYS A 96 21.19 -5.85 12.49
CA LYS A 96 20.66 -4.54 12.81
C LYS A 96 19.40 -4.29 12.00
N THR A 97 18.32 -3.94 12.68
CA THR A 97 17.07 -3.49 12.07
C THR A 97 16.97 -1.98 12.18
N VAL A 98 16.77 -1.30 11.05
CA VAL A 98 16.58 0.15 11.00
C VAL A 98 15.24 0.48 10.33
N GLU A 99 14.53 1.47 10.86
CA GLU A 99 13.35 2.02 10.21
C GLU A 99 13.80 2.85 9.00
N VAL A 100 13.19 2.58 7.84
CA VAL A 100 13.51 3.24 6.57
C VAL A 100 12.33 4.03 6.00
N GLY A 101 11.21 3.99 6.70
CA GLY A 101 10.00 4.71 6.35
C GLY A 101 8.79 4.21 7.13
N SER A 102 7.65 4.85 6.88
CA SER A 102 6.39 4.52 7.51
C SER A 102 5.21 4.80 6.58
N VAL A 103 4.10 4.14 6.85
CA VAL A 103 2.82 4.28 6.14
C VAL A 103 1.72 4.49 7.14
N LYS A 104 0.92 5.55 6.98
CA LYS A 104 -0.32 5.76 7.73
C LYS A 104 -1.50 5.44 6.84
N ILE A 105 -2.34 4.53 7.31
CA ILE A 105 -3.46 3.98 6.56
C ILE A 105 -4.73 4.14 7.37
N GLN A 106 -5.78 4.64 6.75
CA GLN A 106 -7.12 4.71 7.32
C GLN A 106 -7.95 3.56 6.76
N VAL A 107 -8.47 2.73 7.67
CA VAL A 107 -9.37 1.61 7.37
C VAL A 107 -10.78 2.05 7.76
N ILE A 108 -11.67 2.10 6.78
CA ILE A 108 -13.04 2.60 6.93
C ILE A 108 -14.00 1.43 6.73
N ASP A 109 -14.77 1.10 7.75
CA ASP A 109 -15.85 0.12 7.70
C ASP A 109 -17.08 0.72 7.03
N LEU A 110 -17.35 0.28 5.81
CA LEU A 110 -18.45 0.76 5.01
C LEU A 110 -19.80 0.37 5.61
N SER A 111 -19.89 -0.73 6.36
CA SER A 111 -21.15 -1.16 6.98
C SER A 111 -21.62 -0.19 8.07
N ILE A 112 -20.67 0.45 8.76
CA ILE A 112 -20.92 1.43 9.81
C ILE A 112 -21.14 2.80 9.19
N VAL A 113 -20.20 3.27 8.36
CA VAL A 113 -20.25 4.62 7.77
C VAL A 113 -21.52 4.85 6.94
N ARG A 114 -22.01 3.81 6.22
CA ARG A 114 -23.27 3.89 5.47
C ARG A 114 -24.52 4.10 6.33
N ARG A 115 -24.48 3.74 7.63
CA ARG A 115 -25.62 3.91 8.55
C ARG A 115 -25.72 5.32 9.11
N PHE A 116 -24.59 6.02 9.22
CA PHE A 116 -24.50 7.33 9.87
C PHE A 116 -24.35 8.50 8.89
N GLY A 117 -24.27 8.22 7.58
CA GLY A 117 -24.08 9.21 6.52
C GLY A 117 -22.64 9.22 6.05
N PHE A 118 -22.41 8.80 4.80
CA PHE A 118 -21.07 8.52 4.31
C PHE A 118 -20.16 9.75 4.29
N PHE A 119 -20.68 10.87 3.78
CA PHE A 119 -19.93 12.12 3.69
C PHE A 119 -19.58 12.68 5.08
N ASP A 120 -20.57 12.76 5.96
CA ASP A 120 -20.41 13.36 7.29
C ASP A 120 -19.37 12.62 8.13
N CYS A 121 -19.39 11.28 8.11
CA CYS A 121 -18.39 10.47 8.81
C CYS A 121 -16.97 10.73 8.26
N LEU A 122 -16.82 10.74 6.93
CA LEU A 122 -15.50 10.91 6.32
C LEU A 122 -14.94 12.33 6.50
N ASP A 123 -15.79 13.35 6.44
CA ASP A 123 -15.38 14.74 6.68
C ASP A 123 -14.96 14.96 8.13
N GLU A 124 -15.66 14.34 9.09
CA GLU A 124 -15.29 14.35 10.51
C GLU A 124 -13.92 13.71 10.77
N TYR A 125 -13.58 12.63 10.06
CA TYR A 125 -12.28 11.97 10.21
C TYR A 125 -11.13 12.78 9.62
N SER A 126 -11.33 13.38 8.46
CA SER A 126 -10.30 14.19 7.80
C SER A 126 -10.88 14.98 6.64
N HIS A 127 -10.45 16.23 6.50
CA HIS A 127 -10.74 17.05 5.31
C HIS A 127 -10.29 16.38 3.99
N GLU A 128 -9.25 15.54 4.00
CA GLU A 128 -8.87 14.77 2.81
C GLU A 128 -9.85 13.65 2.48
N LEU A 129 -10.40 12.99 3.51
CA LEU A 129 -11.45 11.99 3.36
C LEU A 129 -12.77 12.63 2.94
N GLY A 130 -13.10 13.84 3.41
CA GLY A 130 -14.24 14.61 2.89
C GLY A 130 -14.16 14.85 1.38
N LYS A 131 -12.96 15.13 0.85
CA LYS A 131 -12.74 15.21 -0.62
C LYS A 131 -12.91 13.87 -1.31
N LEU A 132 -12.40 12.78 -0.72
CA LEU A 132 -12.63 11.43 -1.24
C LEU A 132 -14.13 11.13 -1.29
N ALA A 133 -14.88 11.53 -0.26
CA ALA A 133 -16.31 11.27 -0.14
C ALA A 133 -17.14 11.89 -1.27
N LEU A 134 -16.67 12.98 -1.89
CA LEU A 134 -17.32 13.59 -3.05
C LEU A 134 -17.40 12.66 -4.28
N HIS A 135 -16.58 11.61 -4.32
CA HIS A 135 -16.67 10.58 -5.37
C HIS A 135 -17.78 9.55 -5.13
N PHE A 136 -18.41 9.57 -3.95
CA PHE A 136 -19.46 8.66 -3.53
C PHE A 136 -20.77 9.42 -3.27
N ASP A 137 -21.89 8.71 -3.32
CA ASP A 137 -23.17 9.22 -2.84
C ASP A 137 -23.29 9.07 -1.32
N ASP A 138 -24.41 9.51 -0.76
CA ASP A 138 -24.64 9.53 0.69
C ASP A 138 -24.70 8.12 1.30
N TYR A 139 -24.86 7.09 0.45
CA TYR A 139 -24.85 5.67 0.80
C TYR A 139 -23.48 5.01 0.58
N GLY A 140 -22.43 5.80 0.33
CA GLY A 140 -21.09 5.27 0.09
C GLY A 140 -21.01 4.40 -1.17
N LEU A 141 -21.90 4.62 -2.14
CA LEU A 141 -21.82 4.03 -3.46
C LEU A 141 -21.09 5.00 -4.38
N LEU A 142 -20.17 4.47 -5.17
CA LEU A 142 -19.39 5.28 -6.08
C LEU A 142 -20.31 5.94 -7.12
N ARG A 143 -20.21 7.26 -7.29
CA ARG A 143 -21.04 7.98 -8.26
C ARG A 143 -20.72 7.54 -9.69
N PRO A 144 -21.72 7.50 -10.59
CA PRO A 144 -21.47 7.32 -12.02
C PRO A 144 -20.57 8.46 -12.52
N ASN A 145 -19.56 8.13 -13.33
CA ASN A 145 -18.51 9.04 -13.85
C ASN A 145 -17.30 9.30 -12.94
N SER A 146 -17.05 8.47 -11.94
CA SER A 146 -15.79 8.46 -11.17
C SER A 146 -14.55 8.04 -12.00
N GLY A 147 -14.71 7.78 -13.30
CA GLY A 147 -13.63 7.47 -14.22
C GLY A 147 -13.39 5.97 -14.36
N CYS A 148 -12.32 5.46 -13.74
CA CYS A 148 -11.80 4.10 -13.95
C CYS A 148 -12.48 3.01 -13.12
N TRP A 149 -13.52 3.35 -12.36
CA TRP A 149 -14.14 2.46 -11.39
C TRP A 149 -15.62 2.29 -11.68
N ARG A 150 -16.14 1.07 -11.47
CA ARG A 150 -17.57 0.79 -11.57
C ARG A 150 -18.15 0.71 -10.15
N PRO A 151 -19.42 1.11 -9.94
CA PRO A 151 -20.09 0.84 -8.67
C PRO A 151 -20.02 -0.64 -8.25
N ALA A 152 -20.04 -1.53 -9.24
CA ALA A 152 -19.83 -2.98 -9.11
C ALA A 152 -18.56 -3.37 -8.35
N ASP A 153 -17.52 -2.54 -8.40
CA ASP A 153 -16.25 -2.82 -7.77
C ASP A 153 -16.27 -2.60 -6.24
N PHE A 154 -17.36 -2.04 -5.68
CA PHE A 154 -17.47 -1.67 -4.25
C PHE A 154 -18.67 -2.30 -3.51
N TYR A 155 -19.48 -3.13 -4.17
CA TYR A 155 -20.67 -3.71 -3.52
C TYR A 155 -20.33 -4.82 -2.52
N ASP A 156 -19.28 -5.59 -2.78
CA ASP A 156 -18.92 -6.77 -1.99
C ASP A 156 -17.86 -6.46 -0.92
N GLU A 157 -17.42 -5.21 -0.81
CA GLU A 157 -16.37 -4.81 0.14
C GLU A 157 -16.99 -4.28 1.44
N ASP A 158 -16.55 -4.85 2.56
CA ASP A 158 -16.88 -4.34 3.89
C ASP A 158 -16.01 -3.13 4.29
N TYR A 159 -14.85 -2.96 3.64
CA TYR A 159 -13.86 -1.95 4.00
C TYR A 159 -13.35 -1.14 2.82
N LEU A 160 -13.11 0.15 3.08
CA LEU A 160 -12.38 1.06 2.22
C LEU A 160 -11.02 1.37 2.86
N ILE A 161 -9.94 1.21 2.11
CA ILE A 161 -8.59 1.57 2.57
C ILE A 161 -8.17 2.89 1.94
N TYR A 162 -7.77 3.86 2.77
CA TYR A 162 -7.16 5.11 2.33
C TYR A 162 -5.73 5.23 2.88
N LEU A 163 -4.74 5.21 2.00
CA LEU A 163 -3.35 5.53 2.32
C LEU A 163 -3.24 7.04 2.44
N GLN A 164 -3.14 7.49 3.69
CA GLN A 164 -3.04 8.89 4.07
C GLN A 164 -1.61 9.40 3.91
N GLU A 165 -0.62 8.66 4.44
CA GLU A 165 0.77 9.09 4.40
C GLU A 165 1.69 7.93 4.03
N LEU A 166 2.68 8.20 3.18
CA LEU A 166 3.81 7.32 2.92
C LEU A 166 5.09 8.15 2.98
N ILE A 167 5.91 7.87 3.98
CA ILE A 167 7.17 8.56 4.22
C ILE A 167 8.30 7.56 4.03
N LEU A 168 9.26 7.90 3.17
CA LEU A 168 10.46 7.10 2.95
C LEU A 168 11.70 7.93 3.23
N GLU A 169 12.67 7.32 3.90
CA GLU A 169 13.99 7.90 4.10
C GLU A 169 14.65 8.21 2.74
N PRO A 170 15.35 9.36 2.59
CA PRO A 170 15.93 9.77 1.30
C PRO A 170 16.81 8.70 0.64
N ALA A 171 17.58 7.95 1.43
CA ALA A 171 18.47 6.88 0.93
C ALA A 171 17.73 5.67 0.32
N TRP A 172 16.41 5.57 0.52
CA TRP A 172 15.56 4.47 0.06
C TRP A 172 14.64 4.86 -1.10
N ARG A 173 14.63 6.13 -1.50
CA ARG A 173 13.86 6.63 -2.63
C ARG A 173 14.47 6.19 -3.96
N GLY A 174 13.63 5.97 -4.97
CA GLY A 174 14.06 5.53 -6.30
C GLY A 174 14.52 4.07 -6.40
N LYS A 175 14.48 3.30 -5.30
CA LYS A 175 14.89 1.88 -5.26
C LYS A 175 13.76 0.88 -5.57
N GLY A 176 12.61 1.37 -6.05
CA GLY A 176 11.41 0.55 -6.28
C GLY A 176 10.64 0.17 -5.02
N LEU A 177 10.98 0.74 -3.85
CA LEU A 177 10.36 0.41 -2.57
C LEU A 177 8.84 0.68 -2.57
N GLY A 178 8.38 1.81 -3.09
CA GLY A 178 6.94 2.10 -3.21
C GLY A 178 6.19 1.10 -4.10
N THR A 179 6.80 0.67 -5.21
CA THR A 179 6.23 -0.33 -6.13
C THR A 179 6.09 -1.69 -5.47
N TRP A 180 7.05 -2.08 -4.63
CA TRP A 180 6.98 -3.32 -3.86
C TRP A 180 6.01 -3.19 -2.67
N LEU A 181 6.03 -2.06 -1.97
CA LEU A 181 5.26 -1.80 -0.76
C LEU A 181 3.75 -1.90 -0.99
N LEU A 182 3.22 -1.19 -1.98
CA LEU A 182 1.76 -1.08 -2.19
C LEU A 182 1.05 -2.43 -2.36
N PRO A 183 1.52 -3.35 -3.23
CA PRO A 183 0.97 -4.72 -3.28
C PRO A 183 1.06 -5.43 -1.93
N ASN A 184 2.18 -5.28 -1.21
CA ASN A 184 2.45 -5.99 0.04
C ASN A 184 1.58 -5.50 1.20
N LEU A 185 1.06 -4.28 1.15
CA LEU A 185 0.09 -3.78 2.14
C LEU A 185 -1.16 -4.67 2.20
N PHE A 186 -1.66 -5.18 1.06
CA PHE A 186 -2.85 -6.07 1.04
C PHE A 186 -2.63 -7.42 1.73
N HIS A 187 -1.39 -7.79 2.04
CA HIS A 187 -1.07 -9.03 2.73
C HIS A 187 -0.99 -8.85 4.25
N LEU A 188 -1.05 -7.61 4.74
CA LEU A 188 -1.21 -7.33 6.15
C LEU A 188 -2.60 -7.79 6.59
N LYS A 189 -2.67 -8.54 7.70
CA LYS A 189 -3.92 -9.13 8.21
C LYS A 189 -5.03 -8.09 8.39
N GLN A 190 -4.66 -6.87 8.78
CA GLN A 190 -5.53 -5.73 9.06
C GLN A 190 -6.10 -5.10 7.78
N LEU A 191 -5.45 -5.33 6.64
CA LEU A 191 -5.83 -4.80 5.33
C LEU A 191 -6.31 -5.92 4.39
N ASN A 192 -6.28 -7.16 4.88
CA ASN A 192 -6.73 -8.32 4.13
C ASN A 192 -8.23 -8.22 3.89
N GLY A 193 -8.66 -8.56 2.67
CA GLY A 193 -10.06 -8.45 2.24
C GLY A 193 -10.32 -7.23 1.36
N ALA A 194 -9.58 -6.12 1.54
CA ALA A 194 -9.74 -4.98 0.66
C ALA A 194 -9.20 -5.26 -0.75
N ASN A 195 -9.92 -4.76 -1.75
CA ASN A 195 -9.50 -4.81 -3.15
C ASN A 195 -8.87 -3.51 -3.67
N PHE A 196 -9.07 -2.40 -2.95
CA PHE A 196 -8.63 -1.08 -3.36
C PHE A 196 -7.91 -0.34 -2.24
N ILE A 197 -6.83 0.36 -2.59
CA ILE A 197 -6.21 1.37 -1.74
C ILE A 197 -6.38 2.71 -2.46
N PHE A 198 -7.07 3.62 -1.81
CA PHE A 198 -7.20 5.00 -2.23
C PHE A 198 -6.05 5.80 -1.67
N THR A 199 -5.62 6.81 -2.41
CA THR A 199 -4.68 7.81 -1.90
C THR A 199 -4.89 9.07 -2.70
N TRP A 200 -4.70 10.22 -2.06
CA TRP A 200 -4.56 11.45 -2.78
C TRP A 200 -3.07 11.69 -2.98
N PRO A 201 -2.55 11.60 -4.22
CA PRO A 201 -1.13 11.75 -4.42
C PRO A 201 -0.78 13.24 -4.36
N THR A 202 -0.63 13.74 -3.14
CA THR A 202 -0.12 15.07 -2.85
C THR A 202 1.11 14.94 -1.96
N VAL A 203 1.93 15.98 -1.96
CA VAL A 203 2.94 16.10 -0.92
C VAL A 203 2.24 16.51 0.37
N LEU A 204 2.64 15.91 1.48
CA LEU A 204 2.10 16.21 2.80
C LEU A 204 2.26 17.72 3.06
N SER A 205 1.16 18.39 3.36
CA SER A 205 1.10 19.85 3.53
C SER A 205 2.09 20.35 4.59
N HIS A 206 2.29 19.58 5.66
CA HIS A 206 3.24 19.91 6.73
C HIS A 206 4.73 19.76 6.33
N LEU A 207 5.01 19.12 5.19
CA LEU A 207 6.34 19.06 4.60
C LEU A 207 6.56 20.14 3.53
N GLU A 208 5.56 20.98 3.28
CA GLU A 208 5.74 22.12 2.39
C GLU A 208 6.45 23.26 3.14
N PRO A 209 7.53 23.83 2.57
CA PRO A 209 8.05 25.07 3.14
C PRO A 209 6.92 26.11 3.11
N PRO A 210 6.71 26.86 4.20
CA PRO A 210 5.69 27.90 4.22
C PRO A 210 5.97 28.89 3.10
N SER A 211 4.92 29.29 2.35
CA SER A 211 5.04 30.29 1.29
C SER A 211 5.67 31.55 1.87
N ILE A 212 6.85 31.92 1.39
CA ILE A 212 7.58 33.11 1.87
C ILE A 212 6.76 34.38 1.59
N ASN A 213 5.94 34.35 0.54
CA ASN A 213 5.15 35.48 0.08
C ASN A 213 3.68 35.43 0.55
N GLY A 214 3.33 34.54 1.49
CA GLY A 214 1.96 34.35 1.96
C GLY A 214 1.06 33.61 0.95
N LEU A 215 -0.23 33.45 1.29
CA LEU A 215 -1.17 32.59 0.56
C LEU A 215 -1.44 33.05 -0.89
N PHE A 216 -1.25 34.34 -1.17
CA PHE A 216 -1.47 34.95 -2.50
C PHE A 216 -0.16 35.43 -3.15
N GLY A 217 0.98 35.11 -2.54
CA GLY A 217 2.27 35.47 -3.06
C GLY A 217 2.63 34.67 -4.31
N VAL A 218 3.34 35.30 -5.25
CA VAL A 218 3.92 34.56 -6.40
C VAL A 218 4.96 33.57 -5.85
N PRO A 219 4.89 32.28 -6.20
CA PRO A 219 5.90 31.31 -5.79
C PRO A 219 7.28 31.74 -6.27
N THR A 220 8.27 31.67 -5.38
CA THR A 220 9.68 31.83 -5.72
C THR A 220 10.11 30.74 -6.73
N PRO A 221 11.15 30.99 -7.53
CA PRO A 221 11.70 29.96 -8.43
C PRO A 221 12.09 28.67 -7.69
N ALA A 222 12.53 28.77 -6.42
CA ALA A 222 12.83 27.62 -5.58
C ALA A 222 11.57 26.82 -5.19
N GLU A 223 10.49 27.50 -4.80
CA GLU A 223 9.19 26.87 -4.54
C GLU A 223 8.62 26.22 -5.81
N GLN A 224 8.80 26.85 -6.97
CA GLN A 224 8.34 26.32 -8.24
C GLN A 224 9.15 25.09 -8.70
N ALA A 225 10.48 25.11 -8.53
CA ALA A 225 11.34 23.96 -8.77
C ALA A 225 11.05 22.81 -7.79
N ALA A 226 10.78 23.14 -6.53
CA ALA A 226 10.30 22.17 -5.54
C ALA A 226 8.98 21.57 -6.00
N TRP A 227 8.00 22.37 -6.43
CA TRP A 227 6.70 21.89 -6.93
C TRP A 227 6.83 20.94 -8.13
N LEU A 228 7.69 21.24 -9.10
CA LEU A 228 7.94 20.32 -10.22
C LEU A 228 8.54 19.00 -9.73
N THR A 229 9.52 19.06 -8.84
CA THR A 229 10.11 17.88 -8.20
C THR A 229 9.08 17.09 -7.38
N LYS A 230 8.11 17.78 -6.76
CA LYS A 230 7.00 17.19 -5.99
C LYS A 230 6.02 16.46 -6.91
N ARG A 231 5.65 17.06 -8.04
CA ARG A 231 4.77 16.43 -9.05
C ARG A 231 5.34 15.10 -9.54
N ASP A 232 6.65 15.03 -9.70
CA ASP A 232 7.32 13.80 -10.14
C ASP A 232 7.39 12.70 -9.04
N ARG A 233 7.00 13.02 -7.79
CA ARG A 233 6.88 12.05 -6.67
C ARG A 233 5.51 11.42 -6.55
N ILE A 234 4.52 11.86 -7.34
CA ILE A 234 3.16 11.34 -7.31
C ILE A 234 3.16 9.88 -7.77
N ILE A 235 2.80 8.99 -6.85
CA ILE A 235 2.68 7.55 -7.12
C ILE A 235 1.43 7.32 -7.99
N LYS A 236 1.60 6.52 -9.04
CA LYS A 236 0.49 6.09 -9.91
C LYS A 236 -0.48 5.19 -9.13
N PHE A 237 -1.76 5.31 -9.43
CA PHE A 237 -2.85 4.48 -8.89
C PHE A 237 -2.52 2.98 -8.91
N TYR A 238 -2.90 2.26 -7.85
CA TYR A 238 -2.72 0.81 -7.74
C TYR A 238 -4.06 0.10 -7.50
N GLN A 239 -4.35 -0.90 -8.31
CA GLN A 239 -5.45 -1.85 -8.12
C GLN A 239 -4.87 -3.24 -7.90
N LYS A 240 -5.38 -3.97 -6.89
CA LYS A 240 -5.00 -5.37 -6.69
C LYS A 240 -5.36 -6.17 -7.94
N ALA A 241 -4.39 -6.88 -8.50
CA ALA A 241 -4.65 -7.74 -9.65
C ALA A 241 -5.62 -8.87 -9.22
N ARG A 242 -6.77 -8.96 -9.90
CA ARG A 242 -7.70 -10.09 -9.77
C ARG A 242 -7.08 -11.37 -10.33
#